data_AF-A0A1Z5HR47-F1
#
_entry.id   AF-A0A1Z5HR47-F1
#
_cell.length_a   1.000
_cell.length_b   1.000
_cell.length_c   1.000
_cell.angle_alpha   90.00
_cell.angle_beta   90.00
_cell.angle_gamma   90.00
#
_symmetry.space_group_name_H-M   'P 1'
#
loop_
_entity.id
_entity.type
_entity.pdbx_description
1 polymer ?
#
loop_
_entity_poly.entity_id
_entity_poly.type
_entity_poly.pdbx_seq_one_letter_code
_entity_poly.pdbx_strand_id
1 'polypeptide(L)'
;MVGLPGSGKSTWIEKNAKTDAVISTDEIRWKEFGIQYDLRLEPEVWQIAFSKLRGYLKQGRDIIFDATNITRQRRRLIKKIADQFKARTRVVVMNTSLEECLYRNERRTQDKVPAEIIKIMAYQFEWPEETEGFDEIQVVQPD
;
A
#
# COMPACT_ATOMS: atom_id res chain seq x y z
N MET A 1 0.81 -1.07 -4.47
CA MET A 1 1.84 -1.85 -3.75
C MET A 1 1.20 -2.78 -2.73
N VAL A 2 1.80 -3.94 -2.47
CA VAL A 2 1.41 -4.89 -1.40
C VAL A 2 2.66 -5.28 -0.63
N GLY A 3 2.61 -5.24 0.71
CA GLY A 3 3.73 -5.63 1.55
C GLY A 3 3.67 -5.03 2.96
N LEU A 4 4.34 -5.68 3.91
CA LEU A 4 4.38 -5.23 5.31
C LEU A 4 5.11 -3.88 5.48
N PRO A 5 4.87 -3.14 6.58
CA PRO A 5 5.80 -2.10 7.00
C PRO A 5 7.24 -2.66 7.06
N GLY A 6 8.21 -1.91 6.56
CA GLY A 6 9.59 -2.41 6.44
C GLY A 6 9.90 -3.25 5.20
N SER A 7 8.91 -3.65 4.39
CA SER A 7 9.13 -4.52 3.20
C SER A 7 9.80 -3.83 2.00
N GLY A 8 10.22 -2.57 2.12
CA GLY A 8 10.88 -1.83 1.02
C GLY A 8 9.95 -1.28 -0.07
N LYS A 9 8.63 -1.18 0.14
CA LYS A 9 7.68 -0.58 -0.84
C LYS A 9 8.12 0.79 -1.32
N SER A 10 8.40 1.71 -0.40
CA SER A 10 8.79 3.09 -0.73
C SER A 10 10.10 3.13 -1.52
N THR A 11 11.09 2.34 -1.11
CA THR A 11 12.36 2.18 -1.86
C THR A 11 12.13 1.62 -3.27
N TRP A 12 11.21 0.66 -3.43
CA TRP A 12 10.86 0.13 -4.74
C TRP A 12 10.20 1.20 -5.61
N ILE A 13 9.27 1.98 -5.05
CA ILE A 13 8.62 3.11 -5.74
C ILE A 13 9.68 4.10 -6.20
N GLU A 14 10.56 4.57 -5.31
CA GLU A 14 11.62 5.53 -5.65
C GLU A 14 12.52 5.06 -6.79
N LYS A 15 12.87 3.77 -6.82
CA LYS A 15 13.75 3.20 -7.85
C LYS A 15 13.05 2.94 -9.19
N ASN A 16 11.75 2.61 -9.19
CA ASN A 16 11.09 2.02 -10.35
C ASN A 16 9.90 2.83 -10.89
N ALA A 17 9.31 3.72 -10.09
CA ALA A 17 8.07 4.37 -10.44
C ALA A 17 8.27 5.45 -11.52
N LYS A 18 7.59 5.26 -12.65
CA LYS A 18 7.25 6.33 -13.60
C LYS A 18 5.75 6.56 -13.43
N THR A 19 5.38 7.52 -12.60
CA THR A 19 3.98 7.78 -12.22
C THR A 19 3.76 9.28 -12.05
N ASP A 20 2.54 9.74 -12.28
CA ASP A 20 2.15 11.15 -12.07
C ASP A 20 1.93 11.48 -10.59
N ALA A 21 1.56 10.48 -9.78
CA ALA A 21 1.28 10.67 -8.36
C ALA A 21 1.38 9.37 -7.55
N VAL A 22 1.74 9.53 -6.28
CA VAL A 22 1.68 8.46 -5.27
C VAL A 22 0.63 8.84 -4.22
N ILE A 23 -0.27 7.92 -3.90
CA ILE A 23 -1.18 8.04 -2.76
C ILE A 23 -0.60 7.19 -1.63
N SER A 24 -0.08 7.83 -0.59
CA SER A 24 0.38 7.16 0.62
C SER A 24 -0.60 7.33 1.76
N THR A 25 -1.05 6.22 2.36
CA THR A 25 -1.90 6.28 3.57
C THR A 25 -1.14 6.84 4.77
N ASP A 26 0.18 6.63 4.83
CA ASP A 26 1.04 7.14 5.89
C ASP A 26 1.18 8.67 5.77
N GLU A 27 1.35 9.17 4.53
CA GLU A 27 1.38 10.61 4.26
C GLU A 27 0.04 11.28 4.54
N ILE A 28 -1.09 10.61 4.23
CA ILE A 28 -2.43 11.12 4.58
C ILE A 28 -2.58 11.22 6.11
N ARG A 29 -2.18 10.19 6.87
CA ARG A 29 -2.21 10.26 8.34
C ARG A 29 -1.42 11.44 8.87
N TRP A 30 -0.22 11.63 8.35
CA TRP A 30 0.65 12.73 8.77
C TRP A 30 0.09 14.11 8.40
N LYS A 31 -0.31 14.32 7.14
CA LYS A 31 -0.75 15.64 6.66
C LYS A 31 -2.09 16.08 7.20
N GLU A 32 -3.03 15.15 7.34
CA GLU A 32 -4.40 15.48 7.74
C GLU A 32 -4.59 15.43 9.26
N PHE A 33 -3.80 14.61 9.97
CA PHE A 33 -4.01 14.36 11.40
C PHE A 33 -2.75 14.54 12.26
N GLY A 34 -1.57 14.75 11.68
CA GLY A 34 -0.32 14.95 12.44
C GLY A 34 0.14 13.70 13.19
N ILE A 35 -0.28 12.51 12.76
CA ILE A 35 0.01 11.25 13.45
C ILE A 35 0.59 10.21 12.49
N GLN A 36 1.31 9.22 13.06
CA GLN A 36 1.87 8.11 12.29
C GLN A 36 0.90 6.93 12.19
N TYR A 37 0.22 6.59 13.29
CA TYR A 37 -0.70 5.46 13.34
C TYR A 37 -1.75 5.65 14.43
N ASP A 38 -3.03 5.51 14.06
CA ASP A 38 -4.16 5.37 14.99
C ASP A 38 -5.25 4.57 14.29
N LEU A 39 -5.61 3.43 14.87
CA LEU A 39 -6.63 2.54 14.31
C LEU A 39 -7.99 3.23 14.16
N ARG A 40 -8.30 4.20 15.02
CA ARG A 40 -9.59 4.92 15.03
C ARG A 40 -9.75 5.83 13.80
N LEU A 41 -8.64 6.28 13.22
CA LEU A 41 -8.61 7.18 12.07
C LEU A 41 -8.49 6.45 10.73
N GLU A 42 -8.34 5.12 10.74
CA GLU A 42 -8.27 4.34 9.51
C GLU A 42 -9.48 4.59 8.59
N PRO A 43 -10.74 4.61 9.07
CA PRO A 43 -11.87 4.89 8.20
C PRO A 43 -11.74 6.21 7.43
N GLU A 44 -11.40 7.31 8.08
CA GLU A 44 -11.21 8.62 7.43
C GLU A 44 -10.02 8.61 6.47
N VAL A 45 -8.88 8.05 6.88
CA VAL A 45 -7.67 7.95 6.03
C VAL A 45 -7.98 7.23 4.73
N TRP A 46 -8.71 6.11 4.80
CA TRP A 46 -9.08 5.33 3.62
C TRP A 46 -10.13 6.04 2.76
N GLN A 47 -11.05 6.79 3.34
CA GLN A 47 -11.98 7.64 2.58
C GLN A 47 -11.21 8.69 1.77
N ILE A 48 -10.25 9.38 2.39
CA ILE A 48 -9.40 10.38 1.72
C ILE A 48 -8.57 9.71 0.61
N ALA A 49 -7.94 8.58 0.89
CA ALA A 49 -7.15 7.84 -0.10
C ALA A 49 -7.98 7.41 -1.32
N PHE A 50 -9.19 6.89 -1.10
CA PHE A 50 -10.10 6.53 -2.19
C PHE A 50 -10.63 7.75 -2.95
N SER A 51 -10.87 8.87 -2.28
CA SER A 51 -11.23 10.12 -2.94
C SER A 51 -10.12 10.61 -3.87
N LYS A 52 -8.87 10.61 -3.39
CA LYS A 52 -7.69 10.96 -4.20
C LYS A 52 -7.53 10.01 -5.40
N LEU A 53 -7.68 8.70 -5.17
CA LEU A 53 -7.63 7.69 -6.25
C LEU A 53 -8.63 8.00 -7.35
N ARG A 54 -9.90 8.27 -7.00
CA ARG A 54 -10.93 8.65 -7.97
C ARG A 54 -10.58 9.94 -8.70
N GLY A 55 -10.07 10.94 -7.97
CA GLY A 55 -9.67 12.22 -8.54
C GLY A 55 -8.59 12.09 -9.61
N TYR A 56 -7.56 11.27 -9.35
CA TYR A 56 -6.49 11.03 -10.32
C TYR A 56 -6.94 10.17 -11.50
N LEU A 57 -7.70 9.08 -11.26
CA LEU A 57 -8.20 8.22 -12.33
C LEU A 57 -9.17 8.97 -13.25
N LYS A 58 -10.00 9.87 -12.71
CA LYS A 58 -10.87 10.74 -13.51
C LYS A 58 -10.08 11.66 -14.46
N GLN A 59 -8.86 12.00 -14.10
CA GLN A 59 -7.95 12.80 -14.92
C GLN A 59 -7.10 11.95 -15.89
N GLY A 60 -7.26 10.63 -15.89
CA GLY A 60 -6.47 9.72 -16.74
C GLY A 60 -5.00 9.62 -16.33
N ARG A 61 -4.67 9.89 -15.06
CA ARG A 61 -3.29 9.85 -14.56
C ARG A 61 -2.84 8.45 -14.17
N ASP A 62 -1.56 8.17 -14.38
CA ASP A 62 -0.90 6.98 -13.89
C ASP A 62 -0.51 7.17 -12.43
N ILE A 63 -1.05 6.34 -11.54
CA ILE A 63 -0.89 6.47 -10.10
C ILE A 63 -0.35 5.22 -9.44
N ILE A 64 0.32 5.40 -8.29
CA ILE A 64 0.66 4.33 -7.37
C ILE A 64 -0.15 4.49 -6.08
N PHE A 65 -0.82 3.42 -5.68
CA PHE A 65 -1.44 3.32 -4.37
C PHE A 65 -0.47 2.65 -3.39
N ASP A 66 0.20 3.46 -2.56
CA ASP A 66 1.17 3.02 -1.56
C ASP A 66 0.51 2.86 -0.19
N ALA A 67 0.16 1.61 0.12
CA ALA A 67 -0.30 1.17 1.42
C ALA A 67 0.12 -0.29 1.59
N THR A 68 -0.15 -0.88 2.76
CA THR A 68 0.21 -2.28 3.01
C THR A 68 -0.57 -3.25 2.12
N ASN A 69 -1.88 -3.01 1.90
CA ASN A 69 -2.77 -3.76 0.99
C ASN A 69 -2.69 -5.29 1.13
N ILE A 70 -2.47 -5.76 2.36
CA ILE A 70 -2.19 -7.17 2.69
C ILE A 70 -3.43 -8.05 2.65
N THR A 71 -4.64 -7.50 2.73
CA THR A 71 -5.88 -8.27 2.68
C THR A 71 -6.54 -8.21 1.30
N ARG A 72 -7.16 -9.31 0.89
CA ARG A 72 -7.94 -9.42 -0.35
C ARG A 72 -9.10 -8.43 -0.37
N GLN A 73 -9.77 -8.23 0.78
CA GLN A 73 -10.85 -7.25 0.89
C GLN A 73 -10.37 -5.84 0.53
N ARG A 74 -9.18 -5.44 1.00
CA ARG A 74 -8.63 -4.12 0.70
C ARG A 74 -8.33 -3.96 -0.78
N ARG A 75 -7.65 -4.95 -1.36
CA ARG A 75 -7.31 -4.98 -2.79
C ARG A 75 -8.55 -4.94 -3.68
N ARG A 76 -9.60 -5.69 -3.33
CA ARG A 76 -10.89 -5.67 -4.04
C ARG A 76 -11.54 -4.29 -4.08
N LEU A 77 -11.46 -3.51 -3.00
CA LEU A 77 -11.98 -2.14 -2.98
C LEU A 77 -11.24 -1.25 -3.97
N ILE A 78 -9.90 -1.30 -3.98
CA ILE A 78 -9.06 -0.54 -4.92
C ILE A 78 -9.36 -0.97 -6.36
N LYS A 79 -9.44 -2.28 -6.62
CA LYS A 79 -9.75 -2.82 -7.95
C LYS A 79 -11.11 -2.34 -8.46
N LYS A 80 -12.15 -2.39 -7.62
CA LYS A 80 -13.49 -1.88 -7.96
C LYS A 80 -13.45 -0.39 -8.35
N ILE A 81 -12.60 0.41 -7.71
CA ILE A 81 -12.42 1.81 -8.09
C ILE A 81 -11.75 1.90 -9.46
N ALA A 82 -10.64 1.19 -9.69
CA ALA A 82 -9.95 1.20 -10.97
C ALA A 82 -10.86 0.77 -12.14
N ASP A 83 -11.69 -0.26 -11.93
CA ASP A 83 -12.62 -0.79 -12.93
C ASP A 83 -13.68 0.24 -13.36
N GLN A 84 -14.15 1.08 -12.44
CA GLN A 84 -15.10 2.16 -12.75
C GLN A 84 -14.52 3.17 -13.75
N PHE A 85 -13.21 3.31 -13.78
CA PHE A 85 -12.50 4.20 -14.71
C PHE A 85 -11.81 3.44 -15.85
N LYS A 86 -12.05 2.13 -15.99
CA LYS A 86 -11.41 1.25 -16.99
C LYS A 86 -9.88 1.35 -16.96
N ALA A 87 -9.31 1.60 -15.78
CA ALA A 87 -7.87 1.71 -15.60
C ALA A 87 -7.23 0.32 -15.62
N ARG A 88 -6.07 0.19 -16.29
CA ARG A 88 -5.23 -0.99 -16.18
C ARG A 88 -4.63 -1.05 -14.77
N THR A 89 -4.56 -2.25 -14.21
CA THR A 89 -4.16 -2.49 -12.82
C THR A 89 -2.99 -3.45 -12.72
N ARG A 90 -1.99 -3.04 -11.93
CA ARG A 90 -0.80 -3.84 -11.63
C ARG A 90 -0.61 -3.94 -10.13
N VAL A 91 -0.40 -5.15 -9.63
CA VAL A 91 -0.08 -5.40 -8.23
C VAL A 91 1.40 -5.75 -8.12
N VAL A 92 2.14 -4.96 -7.36
CA VAL A 92 3.54 -5.23 -7.02
C VAL A 92 3.61 -5.67 -5.56
N VAL A 93 4.05 -6.90 -5.34
CA VAL A 93 4.10 -7.56 -4.03
C VAL A 93 5.53 -7.66 -3.56
N MET A 94 5.83 -7.07 -2.40
CA MET A 94 7.13 -7.19 -1.76
C MET A 94 7.20 -8.50 -0.96
N ASN A 95 7.93 -9.48 -1.45
CA ASN A 95 8.15 -10.77 -0.79
C ASN A 95 9.31 -10.69 0.23
N THR A 96 9.19 -9.78 1.19
CA THR A 96 10.17 -9.63 2.28
C THR A 96 9.71 -10.42 3.50
N SER A 97 10.62 -11.17 4.13
CA SER A 97 10.28 -11.94 5.33
C SER A 97 9.82 -11.02 6.47
N LEU A 98 9.00 -11.55 7.38
CA LEU A 98 8.59 -10.82 8.59
C LEU A 98 9.80 -10.39 9.43
N GLU A 99 10.80 -11.27 9.57
CA GLU A 99 12.02 -10.98 10.31
C GLU A 99 12.75 -9.76 9.73
N GLU A 100 12.95 -9.73 8.41
CA GLU A 100 13.61 -8.61 7.75
C GLU A 100 12.76 -7.32 7.84
N CYS A 101 11.44 -7.44 7.72
CA CYS A 101 10.53 -6.30 7.92
C CYS A 101 10.65 -5.71 9.32
N LEU A 102 10.72 -6.55 10.36
CA LEU A 102 10.91 -6.13 11.75
C LEU A 102 12.29 -5.51 11.95
N TYR A 103 13.34 -6.14 11.43
CA TYR A 103 14.73 -5.66 11.47
C TYR A 103 14.87 -4.26 10.86
N ARG A 104 14.28 -4.04 9.68
CA ARG A 104 14.26 -2.75 8.98
C ARG A 104 13.43 -1.73 9.75
N ASN A 105 12.27 -2.11 10.24
CA ASN A 105 11.39 -1.22 11.00
C ASN A 105 12.03 -0.76 12.32
N GLU A 106 12.79 -1.63 12.99
CA GLU A 106 13.47 -1.27 14.24
C GLU A 106 14.46 -0.12 14.06
N ARG A 107 15.15 -0.08 12.92
CA ARG A 107 16.18 0.91 12.54
C ARG A 107 15.63 2.21 11.99
N ARG A 108 14.31 2.31 11.79
CA ARG A 108 13.69 3.55 11.33
C ARG A 108 13.68 4.58 12.46
N THR A 109 14.14 5.79 12.14
CA THR A 109 14.09 6.95 13.03
C THR A 109 12.73 7.66 12.97
N GLN A 110 12.02 7.52 11.86
CA GLN A 110 10.70 8.09 11.60
C GLN A 110 9.74 6.99 11.14
N ASP A 111 8.45 7.18 11.41
CA ASP A 111 7.35 6.32 10.95
C ASP A 111 7.53 4.84 11.33
N LYS A 112 8.04 4.62 12.54
CA LYS A 112 8.22 3.30 13.13
C LYS A 112 6.87 2.76 13.56
N VAL A 113 6.50 1.60 13.01
CA VAL A 113 5.26 0.91 13.40
C VAL A 113 5.55 -0.02 14.57
N PRO A 114 4.68 -0.13 15.59
CA PRO A 114 4.90 -1.09 16.67
C PRO A 114 5.05 -2.52 16.14
N ALA A 115 6.04 -3.26 16.65
CA ALA A 115 6.37 -4.60 16.15
C ALA A 115 5.19 -5.58 16.19
N GLU A 116 4.37 -5.51 17.24
CA GLU A 116 3.17 -6.35 17.37
C GLU A 116 2.13 -6.09 16.27
N ILE A 117 2.00 -4.83 15.81
CA ILE A 117 1.12 -4.50 14.69
C ILE A 117 1.64 -5.12 13.39
N ILE A 118 2.96 -5.11 13.17
CA ILE A 118 3.56 -5.75 11.98
C ILE A 118 3.33 -7.27 12.01
N LYS A 119 3.47 -7.91 13.19
CA LYS A 119 3.19 -9.34 13.35
C LYS A 119 1.72 -9.67 13.06
N ILE A 120 0.78 -8.86 13.56
CA ILE A 120 -0.65 -9.00 13.25
C ILE A 120 -0.90 -8.86 11.75
N MET A 121 -0.30 -7.85 11.11
CA MET A 121 -0.39 -7.65 9.66
C MET A 121 0.17 -8.85 8.89
N ALA A 122 1.29 -9.43 9.31
CA ALA A 122 1.87 -10.62 8.69
C ALA A 122 0.93 -11.84 8.79
N TYR A 123 0.27 -12.01 9.94
CA TYR A 123 -0.72 -13.07 10.12
C TYR A 123 -1.96 -12.86 9.22
N GLN A 124 -2.34 -11.60 8.97
CA GLN A 124 -3.46 -11.24 8.09
C GLN A 124 -3.09 -11.21 6.60
N PHE A 125 -1.83 -11.49 6.25
CA PHE A 125 -1.37 -11.35 4.88
C PHE A 125 -1.99 -12.43 4.00
N GLU A 126 -2.74 -11.99 2.99
CA GLU A 126 -3.32 -12.82 1.94
C GLU A 126 -2.57 -12.53 0.64
N TRP A 127 -1.93 -13.54 0.06
CA TRP A 127 -1.25 -13.42 -1.23
C TRP A 127 -2.22 -12.95 -2.32
N PRO A 128 -1.80 -12.04 -3.21
CA PRO A 128 -2.61 -11.68 -4.37
C PRO A 128 -2.80 -12.87 -5.30
N GLU A 129 -4.04 -13.09 -5.73
CA GLU A 129 -4.41 -14.19 -6.62
C GLU A 129 -4.94 -13.66 -7.96
N GLU A 130 -4.77 -14.44 -9.03
CA GLU A 130 -5.34 -14.12 -10.36
C GLU A 130 -6.86 -13.93 -10.31
N THR A 131 -7.55 -14.64 -9.40
CA THR A 131 -9.01 -14.53 -9.21
C THR A 131 -9.47 -13.15 -8.71
N GLU A 132 -8.55 -12.29 -8.27
CA GLU A 132 -8.85 -10.90 -7.94
C GLU A 132 -8.99 -10.00 -9.18
N GLY A 133 -8.60 -10.50 -10.36
CA GLY A 133 -8.85 -9.87 -11.66
C GLY A 133 -7.92 -8.71 -12.02
N PHE A 134 -6.74 -8.62 -11.39
CA PHE A 134 -5.69 -7.67 -11.76
C PHE A 134 -5.05 -8.05 -13.10
N ASP A 135 -4.64 -7.06 -13.90
CA ASP A 135 -4.05 -7.30 -15.23
C ASP A 135 -2.63 -7.85 -15.15
N GLU A 136 -1.92 -7.57 -14.06
CA GLU A 136 -0.57 -8.06 -13.79
C GLU A 136 -0.33 -8.18 -12.28
N ILE A 137 0.28 -9.30 -11.87
CA ILE A 137 0.80 -9.50 -10.51
C ILE A 137 2.30 -9.73 -10.62
N GLN A 138 3.10 -8.83 -10.04
CA GLN A 138 4.55 -8.94 -9.95
C GLN A 138 4.97 -9.20 -8.51
N VAL A 139 5.73 -10.25 -8.28
CA VAL A 139 6.38 -10.51 -7.00
C VAL A 139 7.83 -10.01 -7.07
N VAL A 140 8.22 -9.19 -6.10
CA VAL A 140 9.53 -8.57 -5.98
C VAL A 140 10.23 -9.14 -4.75
N GLN A 141 11.43 -9.68 -4.95
CA GLN A 141 12.29 -10.07 -3.84
C GLN A 141 13.01 -8.84 -3.28
N PRO A 142 13.21 -8.73 -1.96
CA PRO A 142 14.04 -7.69 -1.41
C PRO A 142 15.47 -7.80 -1.94
N ASP A 143 16.10 -6.65 -2.21
CA ASP A 143 17.55 -6.53 -2.31
C ASP A 143 18.22 -6.97 -1.00
#